data_AF-A0A533T935-F1
#
_entry.id   AF-A0A533T935-F1
#
_cell.length_a   1.000
_cell.length_b   1.000
_cell.length_c   1.000
_cell.angle_alpha   90.00
_cell.angle_beta   90.00
_cell.angle_gamma   90.00
#
_symmetry.space_group_name_H-M   'P 1'
#
loop_
_entity.id
_entity.type
_entity.pdbx_description
1 polymer ?
#
loop_
_entity_poly.entity_id
_entity_poly.type
_entity_poly.pdbx_seq_one_letter_code
_entity_poly.pdbx_strand_id
1 'polypeptide(L)' 'SYYCEPVSSESVAATTWFAGKNFCSAIEKNGIFAVQFHPEKSSDAGLQVLKNFAEC' A
#
# COMPACT_ATOMS: atom_id res chain seq x y z
N SER A 1 -2.63 -9.23 13.70
CA SER A 1 -1.88 -8.48 12.67
C SER A 1 -1.84 -7.02 13.04
N TYR A 2 -0.67 -6.39 12.88
CA TYR A 2 -0.54 -4.93 12.99
C TYR A 2 -0.75 -4.31 11.60
N TYR A 3 -1.31 -3.12 11.53
CA TYR A 3 -1.53 -2.38 10.29
C TYR A 3 -1.33 -0.88 10.52
N CYS A 4 -1.00 -0.15 9.46
CA CYS A 4 -0.90 1.31 9.51
C CYS A 4 -2.30 1.95 9.57
N GLU A 5 -2.53 2.85 10.53
CA GLU A 5 -3.73 3.67 10.61
C GLU A 5 -3.31 5.15 10.46
N PRO A 6 -3.34 5.69 9.22
CA PRO A 6 -2.96 7.08 8.97
C PRO A 6 -3.92 8.05 9.67
N VAL A 7 -3.36 9.14 10.22
CA VAL A 7 -4.16 10.20 10.85
C VAL A 7 -5.05 10.94 9.84
N SER A 8 -4.62 11.02 8.57
CA SER A 8 -5.39 11.61 7.47
C SER A 8 -5.67 10.57 6.39
N SER A 9 -6.92 10.53 5.93
CA SER A 9 -7.35 9.67 4.81
C SER A 9 -6.80 10.13 3.46
N GLU A 10 -6.32 11.37 3.34
CA GLU A 10 -5.78 11.92 2.08
C GLU A 10 -4.52 11.18 1.61
N SER A 11 -3.75 10.61 2.54
CA SER A 11 -2.57 9.80 2.20
C SER A 11 -2.89 8.35 1.82
N VAL A 12 -4.14 7.90 1.95
CA VAL A 12 -4.50 6.49 1.72
C VAL A 12 -4.66 6.25 0.23
N ALA A 13 -3.72 5.51 -0.36
CA ALA A 13 -3.74 5.15 -1.78
C ALA A 13 -4.53 3.85 -2.04
N ALA A 14 -4.53 2.93 -1.08
CA ALA A 14 -5.31 1.69 -1.18
C ALA A 14 -5.78 1.19 0.20
N THR A 15 -6.92 0.51 0.18
CA THR A 15 -7.44 -0.21 1.35
C THR A 15 -7.63 -1.69 1.06
N THR A 16 -7.67 -2.50 2.11
CA THR A 16 -7.92 -3.94 1.99
C THR A 16 -8.88 -4.38 3.09
N TRP A 17 -9.87 -5.19 2.70
CA TRP A 17 -10.82 -5.77 3.64
C TRP A 17 -10.23 -7.00 4.32
N PHE A 18 -10.14 -6.97 5.64
CA PHE A 18 -9.64 -8.10 6.45
C PHE A 18 -10.26 -8.07 7.85
N ALA A 19 -10.62 -9.25 8.37
CA ALA A 19 -11.18 -9.43 9.70
C ALA A 19 -12.34 -8.46 10.04
N GLY A 20 -13.24 -8.24 9.08
CA GLY A 20 -14.45 -7.42 9.27
C GLY A 20 -14.24 -5.91 9.18
N LYS A 21 -13.07 -5.44 8.73
CA LYS A 21 -12.81 -4.02 8.52
C LYS A 21 -11.93 -3.74 7.31
N ASN A 22 -12.02 -2.53 6.78
CA ASN A 22 -11.02 -1.99 5.86
C ASN A 22 -9.83 -1.44 6.66
N PHE A 23 -8.63 -1.69 6.18
CA PHE A 23 -7.42 -1.07 6.68
C PHE A 23 -6.60 -0.47 5.53
N CYS A 24 -5.72 0.49 5.84
CA CYS A 24 -4.82 1.10 4.87
C CYS A 24 -3.73 0.10 4.46
N SER A 25 -3.73 -0.32 3.20
CA SER A 25 -2.73 -1.27 2.66
C SER A 25 -1.66 -0.61 1.81
N ALA A 26 -1.89 0.62 1.35
CA ALA A 26 -0.88 1.46 0.71
C ALA A 26 -1.13 2.94 1.00
N ILE A 27 -0.04 3.71 1.13
CA ILE A 27 -0.07 5.17 1.22
C ILE A 27 0.69 5.79 0.06
N GLU A 28 0.25 6.96 -0.37
CA GLU A 28 0.98 7.87 -1.26
C GLU A 28 0.78 9.29 -0.73
N LYS A 29 1.88 10.02 -0.53
CA LYS A 29 1.84 11.43 -0.17
C LYS A 29 3.16 12.10 -0.50
N ASN A 30 3.11 13.16 -1.31
CA ASN A 30 4.27 14.01 -1.62
C ASN A 30 5.47 13.20 -2.15
N GLY A 31 5.23 12.23 -3.03
CA GLY A 31 6.28 11.37 -3.60
C GLY A 31 6.79 10.28 -2.65
N ILE A 32 6.22 10.16 -1.44
CA ILE A 32 6.44 9.03 -0.55
C ILE A 32 5.39 7.97 -0.86
N PHE A 33 5.84 6.77 -1.20
CA PHE A 33 5.00 5.60 -1.42
C PHE A 33 5.39 4.48 -0.45
N ALA A 34 4.41 3.84 0.17
CA ALA A 34 4.65 2.67 1.02
C ALA A 34 3.48 1.69 0.97
N VAL A 35 3.80 0.40 1.12
CA VAL A 35 2.84 -0.71 1.10
C VAL A 35 2.97 -1.55 2.36
N GLN A 36 1.85 -2.05 2.88
CA GLN A 36 1.82 -2.95 4.02
C GLN A 36 2.18 -4.39 3.63
N PHE A 37 1.92 -4.78 2.37
CA PHE A 37 2.31 -6.08 1.84
C PHE A 37 3.74 -6.05 1.29
N HIS A 38 4.29 -7.22 1.01
CA HIS A 38 5.64 -7.39 0.46
C HIS A 38 5.56 -7.52 -1.07
N PRO A 39 5.74 -6.44 -1.86
CA PRO A 39 5.64 -6.52 -3.31
C PRO A 39 6.65 -7.52 -3.90
N GLU A 40 7.81 -7.70 -3.27
CA GLU A 40 8.82 -8.69 -3.66
C GLU A 40 8.37 -10.15 -3.47
N LYS A 41 7.33 -10.38 -2.65
CA LYS A 41 6.72 -11.71 -2.41
C LYS A 41 5.36 -11.89 -3.11
N SER A 42 4.95 -10.92 -3.91
CA SER A 42 3.63 -10.89 -4.57
C SER A 42 3.69 -11.23 -6.07
N SER A 43 4.76 -11.90 -6.52
CA SER A 43 4.94 -12.37 -7.90
C SER A 43 4.72 -11.26 -8.94
N ASP A 44 4.08 -11.53 -10.08
CA ASP A 44 3.94 -10.61 -11.20
C ASP A 44 3.21 -9.31 -10.81
N ALA A 45 2.20 -9.40 -9.95
CA ALA A 45 1.50 -8.22 -9.44
C ALA A 45 2.42 -7.33 -8.59
N GLY A 46 3.25 -7.95 -7.75
CA GLY A 46 4.25 -7.23 -6.96
C GLY A 46 5.34 -6.58 -7.79
N LEU A 47 5.82 -7.26 -8.84
CA LEU A 47 6.75 -6.70 -9.81
C LEU A 47 6.15 -5.49 -10.53
N GLN A 48 4.86 -5.52 -10.86
CA GLN A 48 4.20 -4.37 -11.48
C GLN A 48 4.15 -3.15 -10.55
N VAL A 49 3.89 -3.35 -9.25
CA VAL A 49 3.94 -2.26 -8.27
C VAL A 49 5.34 -1.63 -8.19
N LEU A 50 6.39 -2.47 -8.17
CA LEU A 50 7.77 -1.98 -8.14
C LEU A 50 8.17 -1.24 -9.42
N LYS A 51 7.74 -1.73 -10.59
CA LYS A 51 7.96 -1.03 -11.87
C LYS A 51 7.29 0.33 -11.89
N ASN A 52 6.01 0.40 -11.52
CA ASN A 52 5.27 1.66 -11.45
C ASN A 52 5.99 2.66 -10.52
N PHE A 53 6.48 2.20 -9.37
CA PHE A 53 7.24 3.05 -8.45
C PHE A 53 8.56 3.56 -9.04
N ALA A 54 9.30 2.72 -9.79
CA ALA A 54 10.57 3.10 -10.39
C ALA A 54 10.41 4.03 -11.62
N GLU A 55 9.24 4.05 -12.24
CA GLU A 55 8.90 4.87 -13.41
C GLU A 55 8.23 6.21 -13.05
N CYS A 56 8.02 6.47 -11.75
CA CYS A 56 7.43 7.72 -11.24
C CYS A 56 8.39 8.92 -11.32
#